data_AF-A7E423-F1
#
_entry.id   AF-A7E423-F1
#
_cell.length_a   1.000
_cell.length_b   1.000
_cell.length_c   1.000
_cell.angle_alpha   90.00
_cell.angle_beta   90.00
_cell.angle_gamma   90.00
#
_symmetry.space_group_name_H-M   'P 1'
#
loop_
_entity.id
_entity.type
_entity.pdbx_description
1 polymer ?
#
loop_
_entity_poly.entity_id
_entity_poly.type
_entity_poly.pdbx_seq_one_letter_code
_entity_poly.pdbx_strand_id
1 'polypeptide(L)'
;MASPSIKNVHFVGSICLPDTSTIFRRLGTTFPTQLKRIPDGEPGNRGNFVLWQRSVFYRYPYLVRSLYFSLAKDPGPIPISPEKIQLMPIGYDDAAIDSYATFCRLRYDGIIPMGVKFQVSLPTPINVLHVSIEPAFQEALEPVYTKAFLKAVRHIQEEIPAEDLAIQWDVAVEFAFLEGIVSPPQPCKYD
;
A
#
# COMPACT_ATOMS: atom_id res chain seq x y z
N MET A 1 -29.48 -29.85 -1.46
CA MET A 1 -28.62 -28.79 -0.89
C MET A 1 -28.57 -27.65 -1.88
N ALA A 2 -28.84 -26.41 -1.47
CA ALA A 2 -28.70 -25.27 -2.37
C ALA A 2 -27.22 -25.09 -2.73
N SER A 3 -26.90 -24.99 -4.03
CA SER A 3 -25.53 -24.69 -4.48
C SER A 3 -25.07 -23.38 -3.84
N PRO A 4 -23.81 -23.28 -3.38
CA PRO A 4 -23.29 -22.03 -2.86
C PRO A 4 -23.41 -20.95 -3.95
N SER A 5 -24.27 -19.95 -3.74
CA SER A 5 -24.34 -18.81 -4.66
C SER A 5 -23.14 -17.93 -4.38
N ILE A 6 -22.22 -17.79 -5.33
CA ILE A 6 -21.13 -16.82 -5.26
C ILE A 6 -21.78 -15.43 -5.37
N LYS A 7 -22.10 -14.81 -4.23
CA LYS A 7 -22.87 -13.56 -4.20
C LYS A 7 -22.03 -12.33 -4.52
N ASN A 8 -20.72 -12.36 -4.25
CA ASN A 8 -19.83 -11.22 -4.44
C ASN A 8 -18.44 -11.67 -4.88
N VAL A 9 -17.70 -10.75 -5.52
CA VAL A 9 -16.27 -10.92 -5.85
C VAL A 9 -15.47 -9.86 -5.09
N HIS A 10 -14.31 -10.26 -4.57
CA HIS A 10 -13.36 -9.36 -3.91
C HIS A 10 -12.02 -9.40 -4.65
N PHE A 11 -11.54 -8.21 -5.02
CA PHE A 11 -10.22 -8.01 -5.61
C PHE A 11 -9.29 -7.45 -4.54
N VAL A 12 -8.05 -7.93 -4.50
CA VAL A 12 -7.12 -7.66 -3.41
C VAL A 12 -6.18 -6.47 -3.67
N GLY A 13 -6.43 -5.65 -4.69
CA GLY A 13 -5.55 -4.54 -5.07
C GLY A 13 -5.06 -4.71 -6.50
N SER A 14 -3.75 -4.87 -6.67
CA SER A 14 -3.00 -5.10 -7.91
C SER A 14 -3.72 -5.93 -9.00
N ILE A 15 -3.77 -5.39 -10.23
CA ILE A 15 -4.30 -6.05 -11.44
C ILE A 15 -3.37 -5.78 -12.62
N CYS A 16 -2.95 -6.83 -13.33
CA CYS A 16 -2.02 -6.76 -14.46
C CYS A 16 -2.67 -6.19 -15.74
N LEU A 17 -3.09 -4.93 -15.68
CA LEU A 17 -3.63 -4.14 -16.79
C LEU A 17 -2.91 -2.78 -16.85
N PRO A 18 -2.91 -2.12 -18.01
CA PRO A 18 -2.00 -1.00 -18.25
C PRO A 18 -2.28 0.25 -17.40
N ASP A 19 -3.54 0.50 -17.04
CA ASP A 19 -3.96 1.73 -16.37
C ASP A 19 -5.27 1.56 -15.60
N THR A 20 -5.51 2.49 -14.67
CA THR A 20 -6.67 2.53 -13.76
C THR A 20 -8.00 2.58 -14.51
N SER A 21 -8.10 3.35 -15.60
CA SER A 21 -9.35 3.44 -16.38
C SER A 21 -9.67 2.11 -17.07
N THR A 22 -8.66 1.43 -17.61
CA THR A 22 -8.81 0.10 -18.22
C THR A 22 -9.25 -0.93 -17.19
N ILE A 23 -8.68 -0.88 -15.98
CA ILE A 23 -9.03 -1.76 -14.85
C ILE A 23 -10.48 -1.56 -14.43
N PHE A 24 -10.88 -0.32 -14.16
CA PHE A 24 -12.25 0.00 -13.75
C PHE A 24 -13.29 -0.41 -14.80
N ARG A 25 -13.03 -0.13 -16.10
CA ARG A 25 -13.91 -0.58 -17.18
C ARG A 25 -14.01 -2.09 -17.25
N ARG A 26 -12.88 -2.80 -17.16
CA ARG A 26 -12.85 -4.27 -17.21
C ARG A 26 -13.67 -4.87 -16.08
N LEU A 27 -13.41 -4.46 -14.84
CA LEU A 27 -14.10 -5.03 -13.69
C LEU A 27 -15.59 -4.64 -13.65
N GLY A 28 -15.92 -3.37 -13.88
CA GLY A 28 -17.31 -2.88 -13.87
C GLY A 28 -18.21 -3.59 -14.89
N THR A 29 -17.68 -3.87 -16.09
CA THR A 29 -18.43 -4.57 -17.15
C THR A 29 -18.48 -6.09 -16.95
N THR A 30 -17.43 -6.68 -16.35
CA THR A 30 -17.34 -8.14 -16.16
C THR A 30 -18.14 -8.59 -14.94
N PHE A 31 -18.24 -7.75 -13.91
CA PHE A 31 -18.89 -8.07 -12.63
C PHE A 31 -19.95 -7.01 -12.25
N PRO A 32 -20.99 -6.80 -13.08
CA PRO A 32 -21.93 -5.68 -12.92
C PRO A 32 -22.78 -5.76 -11.65
N THR A 33 -22.89 -6.94 -11.02
CA THR A 33 -23.75 -7.13 -9.82
C THR A 33 -23.01 -7.70 -8.62
N GLN A 34 -21.78 -8.21 -8.80
CA GLN A 34 -21.02 -8.89 -7.76
C GLN A 34 -20.01 -7.98 -7.04
N LEU A 35 -19.74 -6.79 -7.58
CA LEU A 35 -18.81 -5.85 -6.97
C LEU A 35 -19.47 -5.15 -5.78
N LYS A 36 -18.77 -5.17 -4.64
CA LYS A 36 -19.03 -4.25 -3.51
C LYS A 36 -17.99 -3.14 -3.43
N ARG A 37 -16.78 -3.43 -3.92
CA ARG A 37 -15.62 -2.55 -3.90
C ARG A 37 -14.77 -2.81 -5.13
N ILE A 38 -14.03 -1.83 -5.58
CA ILE A 38 -13.17 -1.95 -6.76
C ILE A 38 -11.82 -1.25 -6.52
N PRO A 39 -10.69 -1.96 -6.61
CA PRO A 39 -9.37 -1.34 -6.53
C PRO A 39 -8.98 -0.68 -7.85
N ASP A 40 -8.09 0.31 -7.79
CA ASP A 40 -7.48 0.93 -8.97
C ASP A 40 -6.52 -0.01 -9.72
N GLY A 41 -6.11 -1.09 -9.06
CA GLY A 41 -5.23 -2.15 -9.55
C GLY A 41 -3.75 -1.78 -9.63
N GLU A 42 -3.33 -0.68 -9.00
CA GLU A 42 -1.92 -0.31 -8.78
C GLU A 42 -1.02 -0.34 -10.04
N PRO A 43 -1.43 0.25 -11.18
CA PRO A 43 -0.66 0.18 -12.42
C PRO A 43 0.64 1.00 -12.39
N GLY A 44 1.51 0.74 -13.36
CA GLY A 44 2.68 1.58 -13.63
C GLY A 44 3.77 1.45 -12.57
N ASN A 45 4.26 2.59 -12.05
CA ASN A 45 5.33 2.61 -11.07
C ASN A 45 4.96 1.96 -9.73
N ARG A 46 3.65 1.83 -9.43
CA ARG A 46 3.13 1.12 -8.25
C ARG A 46 3.02 -0.40 -8.46
N GLY A 47 3.45 -0.91 -9.61
CA GLY A 47 3.63 -2.34 -9.81
C GLY A 47 4.67 -2.91 -8.84
N ASN A 48 4.47 -4.17 -8.44
CA ASN A 48 5.28 -4.88 -7.42
C ASN A 48 5.11 -4.35 -5.98
N PHE A 49 3.86 -4.12 -5.58
CA PHE A 49 3.47 -3.87 -4.19
C PHE A 49 4.21 -2.67 -3.57
N VAL A 50 5.06 -2.87 -2.56
CA VAL A 50 5.74 -1.78 -1.84
C VAL A 50 7.05 -1.31 -2.47
N LEU A 51 7.53 -1.93 -3.56
CA LEU A 51 8.87 -1.63 -4.08
C LEU A 51 9.07 -0.18 -4.54
N TRP A 52 8.01 0.49 -4.98
CA TRP A 52 8.08 1.90 -5.39
C TRP A 52 8.38 2.85 -4.21
N GLN A 53 8.07 2.43 -2.98
CA GLN A 53 8.38 3.18 -1.77
C GLN A 53 9.87 3.25 -1.46
N ARG A 54 10.72 2.43 -2.10
CA ARG A 54 12.18 2.51 -1.92
C ARG A 54 12.70 3.92 -2.21
N SER A 55 12.13 4.57 -3.22
CA SER A 55 12.50 5.93 -3.64
C SER A 55 12.28 6.99 -2.55
N VAL A 56 11.36 6.74 -1.60
CA VAL A 56 11.07 7.63 -0.47
C VAL A 56 12.32 7.92 0.37
N PHE A 57 13.23 6.94 0.44
CA PHE A 57 14.41 6.98 1.29
C PHE A 57 15.69 7.39 0.56
N TYR A 58 15.64 7.69 -0.75
CA TYR A 58 16.85 7.96 -1.57
C TYR A 58 17.63 9.21 -1.18
N ARG A 59 17.10 10.07 -0.31
CA ARG A 59 17.88 11.13 0.34
C ARG A 59 18.98 10.57 1.26
N TYR A 60 18.80 9.34 1.76
CA TYR A 60 19.72 8.63 2.64
C TYR A 60 19.96 7.21 2.09
N PRO A 61 20.74 7.05 1.01
CA PRO A 61 20.89 5.76 0.32
C PRO A 61 21.41 4.63 1.22
N TYR A 62 22.18 4.96 2.26
CA TYR A 62 22.70 3.98 3.22
C TYR A 62 21.61 3.31 4.07
N LEU A 63 20.39 3.86 4.11
CA LEU A 63 19.26 3.22 4.79
C LEU A 63 18.68 2.06 3.98
N VAL A 64 18.89 2.06 2.66
CA VAL A 64 18.18 1.18 1.71
C VAL A 64 19.01 -0.07 1.43
N ARG A 65 18.39 -1.25 1.63
CA ARG A 65 19.03 -2.55 1.37
C ARG A 65 18.87 -3.04 -0.06
N SER A 66 19.64 -4.07 -0.43
CA SER A 66 19.36 -4.87 -1.63
C SER A 66 18.06 -5.67 -1.45
N LEU A 67 17.36 -5.99 -2.54
CA LEU A 67 16.09 -6.72 -2.49
C LEU A 67 16.23 -8.12 -1.88
N TYR A 68 17.42 -8.72 -1.97
CA TYR A 68 17.64 -10.12 -1.59
C TYR A 68 18.49 -10.29 -0.34
N PHE A 69 19.25 -9.27 0.07
CA PHE A 69 20.19 -9.37 1.19
C PHE A 69 20.49 -8.00 1.80
N SER A 70 20.90 -8.01 3.07
CA SER A 70 21.53 -6.86 3.71
C SER A 70 22.82 -6.51 2.98
N LEU A 71 23.02 -5.23 2.65
CA LEU A 71 24.27 -4.75 2.07
C LEU A 71 25.34 -4.49 3.15
N ALA A 72 24.94 -4.33 4.41
CA ALA A 72 25.83 -4.04 5.52
C ALA A 72 26.03 -5.26 6.43
N LYS A 73 27.29 -5.70 6.58
CA LYS A 73 27.66 -6.69 7.61
C LYS A 73 27.65 -6.11 9.02
N ASP A 74 28.01 -4.83 9.13
CA ASP A 74 27.94 -4.04 10.36
C ASP A 74 27.61 -2.58 9.99
N PRO A 75 26.32 -2.21 9.93
CA PRO A 75 25.89 -0.89 9.46
C PRO A 75 26.24 0.26 10.40
N GLY A 76 26.65 -0.03 11.65
CA GLY A 76 26.77 0.99 12.70
C GLY A 76 25.43 1.70 13.01
N PRO A 77 25.45 2.75 13.84
CA PRO A 77 24.25 3.54 14.12
C PRO A 77 23.87 4.43 12.93
N ILE A 78 22.60 4.82 12.84
CA ILE A 78 22.18 5.88 11.90
C ILE A 78 22.97 7.16 12.28
N PRO A 79 23.66 7.81 11.32
CA PRO A 79 24.52 8.96 11.61
C PRO A 79 23.76 10.24 12.00
N ILE A 80 22.42 10.19 11.92
CA ILE A 80 21.51 11.28 12.27
C ILE A 80 20.37 10.75 13.13
N SER A 81 19.91 11.56 14.07
CA SER A 81 18.73 11.23 14.87
C SER A 81 17.52 10.99 13.94
N PRO A 82 16.71 9.94 14.16
CA PRO A 82 15.61 9.58 13.27
C PRO A 82 14.62 10.73 13.01
N GLU A 83 14.42 11.62 13.98
CA GLU A 83 13.50 12.76 13.89
C GLU A 83 13.96 13.81 12.85
N LYS A 84 15.24 13.79 12.47
CA LYS A 84 15.83 14.66 11.45
C LYS A 84 15.77 14.05 10.05
N ILE A 85 15.34 12.80 9.92
CA ILE A 85 15.22 12.11 8.64
C ILE A 85 14.05 12.72 7.86
N GLN A 86 14.36 13.23 6.67
CA GLN A 86 13.37 13.81 5.77
C GLN A 86 13.07 12.84 4.63
N LEU A 87 11.87 12.26 4.68
CA LEU A 87 11.36 11.41 3.62
C LEU A 87 10.99 12.24 2.38
N MET A 88 11.18 11.68 1.19
CA MET A 88 10.49 12.18 0.00
C MET A 88 8.98 11.90 0.14
N PRO A 89 8.11 12.52 -0.69
CA PRO A 89 6.67 12.22 -0.66
C PRO A 89 6.40 10.72 -0.82
N ILE A 90 5.55 10.16 0.05
CA ILE A 90 5.20 8.73 0.02
C ILE A 90 4.13 8.42 -1.05
N GLY A 91 3.31 9.40 -1.44
CA GLY A 91 2.46 9.37 -2.63
C GLY A 91 1.25 8.41 -2.61
N TYR A 92 0.94 7.75 -1.48
CA TYR A 92 -0.24 6.88 -1.39
C TYR A 92 -1.54 7.66 -1.54
N ASP A 93 -1.61 8.83 -0.92
CA ASP A 93 -2.72 9.76 -1.00
C ASP A 93 -2.87 10.35 -2.40
N ASP A 94 -1.79 10.87 -2.99
CA ASP A 94 -1.80 11.39 -4.36
C ASP A 94 -2.37 10.35 -5.35
N ALA A 95 -1.87 9.11 -5.29
CA ALA A 95 -2.32 8.03 -6.17
C ALA A 95 -3.79 7.64 -5.95
N ALA A 96 -4.26 7.64 -4.68
CA ALA A 96 -5.64 7.32 -4.35
C ALA A 96 -6.61 8.41 -4.83
N ILE A 97 -6.26 9.68 -4.65
CA ILE A 97 -7.07 10.84 -5.06
C ILE A 97 -7.19 10.89 -6.59
N ASP A 98 -6.08 10.71 -7.31
CA ASP A 98 -6.07 10.64 -8.77
C ASP A 98 -6.92 9.48 -9.32
N SER A 99 -6.81 8.32 -8.68
CA SER A 99 -7.60 7.15 -9.06
C SER A 99 -9.09 7.34 -8.73
N TYR A 100 -9.40 8.00 -7.63
CA TYR A 100 -10.78 8.31 -7.23
C TYR A 100 -11.45 9.28 -8.22
N ALA A 101 -10.73 10.27 -8.74
CA ALA A 101 -11.26 11.14 -9.80
C ALA A 101 -11.67 10.34 -11.06
N THR A 102 -10.85 9.35 -11.44
CA THR A 102 -11.17 8.44 -12.55
C THR A 102 -12.37 7.54 -12.25
N PHE A 103 -12.46 7.05 -11.02
CA PHE A 103 -13.57 6.24 -10.53
C PHE A 103 -14.90 7.02 -10.58
N CYS A 104 -14.94 8.25 -10.10
CA CYS A 104 -16.12 9.12 -10.15
C CYS A 104 -16.60 9.35 -11.59
N ARG A 105 -15.67 9.64 -12.51
CA ARG A 105 -16.01 9.81 -13.93
C ARG A 105 -16.64 8.53 -14.51
N LEU A 106 -16.06 7.37 -14.25
CA LEU A 106 -16.58 6.10 -14.78
C LEU A 106 -17.89 5.66 -14.12
N ARG A 107 -18.14 6.06 -12.87
CA ARG A 107 -19.45 5.88 -12.24
C ARG A 107 -20.50 6.78 -12.88
N TYR A 108 -20.16 8.05 -13.15
CA TYR A 108 -21.04 8.96 -13.88
C TYR A 108 -21.39 8.42 -15.28
N ASP A 109 -20.42 7.81 -15.97
CA ASP A 109 -20.60 7.15 -17.27
C ASP A 109 -21.42 5.83 -17.19
N GLY A 110 -21.86 5.40 -15.99
CA GLY A 110 -22.63 4.18 -15.78
C GLY A 110 -21.82 2.88 -15.86
N ILE A 111 -20.49 2.96 -15.98
CA ILE A 111 -19.60 1.80 -16.06
C ILE A 111 -19.42 1.15 -14.68
N ILE A 112 -19.27 1.98 -13.64
CA ILE A 112 -19.19 1.51 -12.26
C ILE A 112 -20.60 1.65 -11.65
N PRO A 113 -21.22 0.56 -11.17
CA PRO A 113 -22.55 0.64 -10.56
C PRO A 113 -22.59 1.54 -9.32
N MET A 114 -23.73 2.19 -9.11
CA MET A 114 -24.00 2.94 -7.88
C MET A 114 -23.91 2.03 -6.64
N GLY A 115 -23.36 2.55 -5.55
CA GLY A 115 -23.18 1.80 -4.30
C GLY A 115 -21.95 0.88 -4.25
N VAL A 116 -21.21 0.73 -5.36
CA VAL A 116 -19.85 0.15 -5.32
C VAL A 116 -18.90 1.18 -4.74
N LYS A 117 -18.05 0.79 -3.78
CA LYS A 117 -17.02 1.65 -3.19
C LYS A 117 -15.71 1.60 -3.97
N PHE A 118 -14.96 2.70 -3.97
CA PHE A 118 -13.57 2.72 -4.36
C PHE A 118 -12.71 2.10 -3.26
N GLN A 119 -11.90 1.09 -3.60
CA GLN A 119 -11.00 0.41 -2.69
C GLN A 119 -9.59 0.98 -2.80
N VAL A 120 -9.05 1.48 -1.69
CA VAL A 120 -7.64 1.82 -1.56
C VAL A 120 -6.95 0.70 -0.79
N SER A 121 -6.11 -0.07 -1.48
CA SER A 121 -5.27 -1.11 -0.88
C SER A 121 -3.98 -0.48 -0.37
N LEU A 122 -3.73 -0.60 0.93
CA LEU A 122 -2.62 0.02 1.62
C LEU A 122 -1.82 -1.04 2.38
N PRO A 123 -0.49 -1.05 2.27
CA PRO A 123 0.32 -1.90 3.13
C PRO A 123 0.34 -1.35 4.55
N THR A 124 0.82 -2.13 5.49
CA THR A 124 1.29 -1.59 6.77
C THR A 124 2.67 -0.93 6.63
N PRO A 125 3.04 -0.02 7.56
CA PRO A 125 4.40 0.54 7.62
C PRO A 125 5.51 -0.52 7.61
N ILE A 126 5.31 -1.63 8.32
CA ILE A 126 6.32 -2.69 8.43
C ILE A 126 6.55 -3.43 7.11
N ASN A 127 5.54 -3.57 6.24
CA ASN A 127 5.75 -4.14 4.90
C ASN A 127 6.78 -3.31 4.11
N VAL A 128 6.64 -1.98 4.14
CA VAL A 128 7.52 -1.07 3.39
C VAL A 128 8.94 -1.09 3.98
N LEU A 129 9.05 -0.97 5.29
CA LEU A 129 10.34 -0.93 5.99
C LEU A 129 11.07 -2.26 5.89
N HIS A 130 10.37 -3.37 6.09
CA HIS A 130 10.98 -4.69 5.99
C HIS A 130 11.55 -4.93 4.61
N VAL A 131 10.83 -4.57 3.54
CA VAL A 131 11.29 -4.78 2.16
C VAL A 131 12.42 -3.82 1.76
N SER A 132 12.36 -2.57 2.21
CA SER A 132 13.19 -1.49 1.67
C SER A 132 14.42 -1.13 2.51
N ILE A 133 14.33 -1.29 3.83
CA ILE A 133 15.30 -0.73 4.78
C ILE A 133 16.20 -1.81 5.35
N GLU A 134 17.47 -1.46 5.55
CA GLU A 134 18.42 -2.31 6.26
C GLU A 134 17.89 -2.73 7.64
N PRO A 135 17.94 -4.02 8.02
CA PRO A 135 17.32 -4.51 9.26
C PRO A 135 17.69 -3.71 10.51
N ALA A 136 18.95 -3.26 10.60
CA ALA A 136 19.45 -2.49 11.74
C ALA A 136 18.80 -1.11 11.91
N PHE A 137 18.13 -0.58 10.88
CA PHE A 137 17.55 0.75 10.87
C PHE A 137 16.01 0.75 10.90
N GLN A 138 15.37 -0.43 10.80
CA GLN A 138 13.91 -0.53 10.68
C GLN A 138 13.19 0.03 11.90
N GLU A 139 13.64 -0.33 13.11
CA GLU A 139 13.07 0.14 14.38
C GLU A 139 13.13 1.67 14.48
N ALA A 140 14.30 2.25 14.20
CA ALA A 140 14.50 3.69 14.28
C ALA A 140 13.67 4.46 13.24
N LEU A 141 13.41 3.88 12.06
CA LEU A 141 12.62 4.51 11.00
C LEU A 141 11.12 4.31 11.14
N GLU A 142 10.67 3.31 11.90
CA GLU A 142 9.25 2.98 12.01
C GLU A 142 8.39 4.17 12.46
N PRO A 143 8.75 4.93 13.51
CA PRO A 143 7.95 6.09 13.93
C PRO A 143 7.90 7.19 12.86
N VAL A 144 9.01 7.40 12.14
CA VAL A 144 9.14 8.42 11.09
C VAL A 144 8.23 8.10 9.91
N TYR A 145 8.33 6.87 9.41
CA TYR A 145 7.55 6.42 8.26
C TYR A 145 6.07 6.27 8.63
N THR A 146 5.74 5.72 9.80
CA THR A 146 4.34 5.59 10.29
C THR A 146 3.66 6.94 10.41
N LYS A 147 4.37 7.98 10.89
CA LYS A 147 3.82 9.34 10.95
C LYS A 147 3.46 9.88 9.56
N ALA A 148 4.34 9.70 8.57
CA ALA A 148 4.07 10.08 7.18
C ALA A 148 2.90 9.27 6.59
N PHE A 149 2.89 7.96 6.84
CA PHE A 149 1.85 7.05 6.37
C PHE A 149 0.46 7.42 6.90
N LEU A 150 0.33 7.63 8.21
CA LEU A 150 -0.93 8.05 8.83
C LEU A 150 -1.38 9.44 8.38
N LYS A 151 -0.44 10.31 7.95
CA LYS A 151 -0.81 11.59 7.32
C LYS A 151 -1.46 11.35 5.95
N ALA A 152 -0.90 10.49 5.11
CA ALA A 152 -1.51 10.14 3.83
C ALA A 152 -2.88 9.46 4.01
N VAL A 153 -3.01 8.52 4.96
CA VAL A 153 -4.30 7.87 5.26
C VAL A 153 -5.37 8.90 5.65
N ARG A 154 -5.02 9.88 6.49
CA ARG A 154 -5.94 10.97 6.86
C ARG A 154 -6.33 11.81 5.64
N HIS A 155 -5.37 12.19 4.82
CA HIS A 155 -5.63 12.96 3.61
C HIS A 155 -6.57 12.22 2.64
N ILE A 156 -6.39 10.91 2.47
CA ILE A 156 -7.32 10.06 1.69
C ILE A 156 -8.74 10.11 2.27
N GLN A 157 -8.88 10.03 3.59
CA GLN A 157 -10.19 10.08 4.26
C GLN A 157 -10.84 11.47 4.23
N GLU A 158 -10.04 12.53 4.13
CA GLU A 158 -10.50 13.91 3.98
C GLU A 158 -10.99 14.19 2.55
N GLU A 159 -10.29 13.67 1.54
CA GLU A 159 -10.57 13.92 0.12
C GLU A 159 -11.57 12.94 -0.52
N ILE A 160 -11.71 11.73 0.04
CA ILE A 160 -12.63 10.70 -0.48
C ILE A 160 -13.78 10.47 0.50
N PRO A 161 -15.04 10.73 0.09
CA PRO A 161 -16.23 10.53 0.93
C PRO A 161 -16.31 9.10 1.51
N ALA A 162 -16.70 8.98 2.78
CA ALA A 162 -16.74 7.71 3.49
C ALA A 162 -17.73 6.69 2.89
N GLU A 163 -18.80 7.17 2.27
CA GLU A 163 -19.76 6.37 1.51
C GLU A 163 -19.12 5.70 0.28
N ASP A 164 -18.09 6.35 -0.29
CA ASP A 164 -17.37 5.89 -1.46
C ASP A 164 -16.08 5.15 -1.11
N LEU A 165 -15.49 5.38 0.06
CA LEU A 165 -14.19 4.83 0.42
C LEU A 165 -14.28 3.46 1.11
N ALA A 166 -13.42 2.54 0.68
CA ALA A 166 -13.05 1.33 1.42
C ALA A 166 -11.53 1.22 1.50
N ILE A 167 -10.97 1.11 2.72
CA ILE A 167 -9.55 0.85 2.91
C ILE A 167 -9.33 -0.64 3.15
N GLN A 168 -8.39 -1.24 2.43
CA GLN A 168 -7.88 -2.58 2.68
C GLN A 168 -6.45 -2.48 3.23
N TRP A 169 -6.15 -3.28 4.25
CA TRP A 169 -4.81 -3.36 4.86
C TRP A 169 -4.11 -4.65 4.42
N ASP A 170 -3.00 -4.50 3.70
CA ASP A 170 -2.17 -5.61 3.26
C ASP A 170 -1.07 -5.89 4.29
N VAL A 171 -1.10 -7.08 4.86
CA VAL A 171 -0.27 -7.52 6.00
C VAL A 171 0.65 -8.69 5.63
N ALA A 172 1.17 -8.69 4.40
CA ALA A 172 1.88 -9.84 3.83
C ALA A 172 3.15 -10.21 4.61
N VAL A 173 3.97 -9.22 4.97
CA VAL A 173 5.21 -9.42 5.74
C VAL A 173 4.92 -9.92 7.16
N GLU A 174 3.86 -9.46 7.79
CA GLU A 174 3.47 -9.90 9.13
C GLU A 174 3.12 -11.38 9.16
N PHE A 175 2.38 -11.87 8.15
CA PHE A 175 2.14 -13.31 8.02
C PHE A 175 3.44 -14.07 7.77
N ALA A 176 4.35 -13.53 6.97
CA ALA A 176 5.66 -14.15 6.76
C ALA A 176 6.50 -14.21 8.06
N PHE A 177 6.33 -13.26 9.00
CA PHE A 177 6.89 -13.35 10.35
C PHE A 177 6.22 -14.47 11.16
N LEU A 178 4.89 -14.52 11.16
CA LEU A 178 4.11 -15.52 11.93
C LEU A 178 4.38 -16.95 11.44
N GLU A 179 4.63 -17.12 10.15
CA GLU A 179 4.97 -18.41 9.53
C GLU A 179 6.46 -18.76 9.62
N GLY A 180 7.31 -17.86 10.14
CA GLY A 180 8.74 -18.08 10.28
C GLY A 180 9.53 -18.07 8.97
N ILE A 181 8.95 -17.53 7.89
CA ILE A 181 9.58 -17.42 6.57
C ILE A 181 10.66 -16.33 6.57
N VAL A 182 10.41 -15.23 7.29
CA VAL A 182 11.39 -14.16 7.53
C VAL A 182 11.40 -13.79 9.00
N SER A 183 12.53 -13.29 9.49
CA SER A 183 12.64 -12.87 10.89
C SER A 183 11.98 -11.50 11.08
N PRO A 184 11.16 -11.31 12.15
CA PRO A 184 10.69 -9.99 12.53
C PRO A 184 11.86 -9.08 12.91
N PRO A 185 11.66 -7.75 12.94
CA PRO A 185 12.60 -6.83 13.57
C PRO A 185 12.91 -7.31 14.99
N GLN A 186 14.14 -7.09 15.46
CA GLN A 186 14.49 -7.38 16.85
C GLN A 186 13.49 -6.67 17.77
N PRO A 187 12.88 -7.35 18.75
CA PRO A 187 11.93 -6.72 19.65
C PRO A 187 12.62 -5.58 20.40
N CYS A 188 11.90 -4.47 20.62
CA CYS A 188 12.33 -3.45 21.56
C CYS A 188 12.76 -4.16 22.86
N LYS A 189 13.98 -3.92 23.32
CA LYS A 189 14.30 -4.16 24.72
C LYS A 189 13.46 -3.16 25.50
N TYR A 190 12.30 -3.61 25.98
CA TYR A 190 11.58 -2.88 27.00
C TYR A 190 12.43 -3.02 28.27
N ASP A 191 13.16 -1.96 28.61
CA ASP A 191 13.71 -1.77 29.96
C ASP A 191 12.60 -1.40 30.95
#